data_AF-A0A1W9WSM8-F1
#
_entry.id   AF-A0A1W9WSM8-F1
#
_cell.length_a   1.000
_cell.length_b   1.000
_cell.length_c   1.000
_cell.angle_alpha   90.00
_cell.angle_beta   90.00
_cell.angle_gamma   90.00
#
_symmetry.space_group_name_H-M   'P 1'
#
loop_
_entity.id
_entity.type
_entity.pdbx_description
1 polymer ?
#
loop_
_entity_poly.entity_id
_entity_poly.type
_entity_poly.pdbx_seq_one_letter_code
_entity_poly.pdbx_strand_id
1 'polypeptide(L)'
;TAKKDQVDVSAILHYEVLEKNSRKIGYLVFDTFIEGAIAELDTVFAYFRQQAVDELILDMRYNRGGYAYVAEYLASLIGGIHVAGKMFEKSVHNDKYSVLDRVRYFSERETILTVFRPHATLMTI
;
A
#
# COMPACT_ATOMS: atom_id res chain seq x y z
N THR A 1 -2.26 -36.04 -20.84
CA THR A 1 -2.77 -35.26 -19.69
C THR A 1 -2.05 -33.93 -19.64
N ALA A 2 -2.74 -32.81 -19.83
CA ALA A 2 -2.12 -31.50 -19.66
C ALA A 2 -1.79 -31.29 -18.18
N LYS A 3 -0.54 -30.98 -17.85
CA LYS A 3 -0.15 -30.47 -16.54
C LYS A 3 -0.61 -29.01 -16.48
N LYS A 4 -1.24 -28.62 -15.37
CA LYS A 4 -1.51 -27.21 -15.09
C LYS A 4 -0.19 -26.61 -14.62
N ASP A 5 0.44 -25.80 -15.43
CA ASP A 5 1.59 -25.01 -14.99
C ASP A 5 1.11 -23.93 -14.03
N GLN A 6 1.81 -23.79 -12.91
CA GLN A 6 1.54 -22.74 -11.94
C GLN A 6 2.12 -21.45 -12.51
N VAL A 7 1.24 -20.52 -12.94
CA VAL A 7 1.65 -19.19 -13.38
C VAL A 7 1.68 -18.31 -12.15
N ASP A 8 2.89 -17.85 -11.80
CA ASP A 8 3.05 -16.84 -10.76
C ASP A 8 2.74 -15.47 -11.36
N VAL A 9 1.71 -14.81 -10.82
CA VAL A 9 1.30 -13.47 -11.27
C VAL A 9 1.83 -12.49 -10.24
N SER A 10 2.82 -11.68 -10.64
CA SER A 10 3.34 -10.64 -9.76
C SER A 10 2.41 -9.43 -9.74
N ALA A 11 2.20 -8.88 -8.55
CA ALA A 11 1.43 -7.65 -8.36
C ALA A 11 2.26 -6.38 -8.57
N ILE A 12 3.59 -6.49 -8.47
CA ILE A 12 4.54 -5.39 -8.62
C ILE A 12 5.33 -5.56 -9.92
N LEU A 13 5.07 -4.70 -10.90
CA LEU A 13 5.76 -4.77 -12.20
C LEU A 13 7.15 -4.14 -12.17
N HIS A 14 7.36 -3.15 -11.30
CA HIS A 14 8.63 -2.44 -11.19
C HIS A 14 8.70 -1.68 -9.87
N TYR A 15 9.90 -1.59 -9.29
CA TYR A 15 10.19 -0.68 -8.21
C TYR A 15 11.63 -0.18 -8.28
N GLU A 16 11.85 1.09 -7.91
CA GLU A 16 13.20 1.68 -7.84
C GLU A 16 13.24 2.84 -6.85
N VAL A 17 14.46 3.27 -6.49
CA VAL A 17 14.68 4.51 -5.75
C VAL A 17 15.27 5.54 -6.70
N LEU A 18 14.55 6.64 -6.87
CA LEU A 18 14.97 7.80 -7.63
C LEU A 18 15.56 8.86 -6.70
N GLU A 19 16.64 9.51 -7.11
CA GLU A 19 17.23 10.62 -6.36
C GLU A 19 16.98 11.95 -7.08
N LYS A 20 16.41 12.92 -6.36
CA LYS A 20 16.18 14.28 -6.90
C LYS A 20 16.21 15.31 -5.79
N ASN A 21 17.02 16.37 -5.97
CA ASN A 21 17.14 17.48 -5.00
C ASN A 21 17.39 17.00 -3.56
N SER A 22 18.29 16.02 -3.40
CA SER A 22 18.61 15.38 -2.10
C SER A 22 17.46 14.63 -1.42
N ARG A 23 16.38 14.32 -2.15
CA ARG A 23 15.29 13.44 -1.71
C ARG A 23 15.42 12.07 -2.36
N LYS A 24 14.96 11.04 -1.64
CA LYS A 24 14.89 9.67 -2.13
C LYS A 24 13.43 9.29 -2.34
N ILE A 25 13.06 9.12 -3.59
CA ILE A 25 11.70 8.86 -4.02
C ILE A 25 11.58 7.37 -4.36
N GLY A 26 10.75 6.64 -3.62
CA GLY A 26 10.36 5.29 -4.01
C GLY A 26 9.39 5.38 -5.19
N TYR A 27 9.70 4.73 -6.30
CA TYR A 27 8.78 4.59 -7.43
C TYR A 27 8.30 3.14 -7.47
N LEU A 28 6.99 2.92 -7.40
CA LEU A 28 6.38 1.58 -7.37
C LEU A 28 5.27 1.49 -8.41
N VAL A 29 5.42 0.58 -9.37
CA VAL A 29 4.38 0.24 -10.35
C VAL A 29 3.58 -0.95 -9.82
N PHE A 30 2.36 -0.69 -9.36
CA PHE A 30 1.50 -1.66 -8.70
C PHE A 30 0.27 -2.02 -9.56
N ASP A 31 0.24 -3.24 -10.08
CA ASP A 31 -0.68 -3.65 -11.16
C ASP A 31 -1.99 -4.26 -10.67
N THR A 32 -2.02 -4.98 -9.54
CA THR A 32 -3.26 -5.65 -9.12
C THR A 32 -3.32 -5.96 -7.64
N PHE A 33 -4.53 -5.91 -7.06
CA PHE A 33 -4.77 -6.20 -5.66
C PHE A 33 -5.08 -7.69 -5.45
N ILE A 34 -4.08 -8.56 -5.65
CA ILE A 34 -4.19 -10.02 -5.40
C ILE A 34 -3.51 -10.42 -4.09
N GLU A 35 -3.82 -11.62 -3.58
CA GLU A 35 -3.28 -12.12 -2.30
C GLU A 35 -1.75 -12.15 -2.27
N GLY A 36 -1.12 -12.58 -3.37
CA GLY A 36 0.35 -12.63 -3.51
C GLY A 36 1.05 -11.27 -3.35
N ALA A 37 0.31 -10.17 -3.55
CA ALA A 37 0.85 -8.82 -3.42
C ALA A 37 1.37 -8.52 -2.01
N ILE A 38 0.83 -9.14 -0.95
CA ILE A 38 1.22 -8.83 0.43
C ILE A 38 2.72 -9.06 0.65
N ALA A 39 3.23 -10.23 0.26
CA ALA A 39 4.64 -10.57 0.44
C ALA A 39 5.57 -9.72 -0.45
N GLU A 40 5.12 -9.39 -1.66
CA GLU A 40 5.84 -8.49 -2.57
C GLU A 40 5.92 -7.07 -1.98
N LEU A 41 4.80 -6.56 -1.46
CA LEU A 41 4.73 -5.25 -0.82
C LEU A 41 5.64 -5.17 0.41
N ASP A 42 5.66 -6.19 1.27
CA ASP A 42 6.58 -6.25 2.42
C ASP A 42 8.04 -6.16 1.98
N THR A 43 8.39 -6.88 0.92
CA THR A 43 9.75 -6.90 0.37
C THR A 43 10.14 -5.52 -0.15
N VAL A 44 9.29 -4.89 -0.95
CA VAL A 44 9.56 -3.58 -1.54
C VAL A 44 9.61 -2.47 -0.49
N PHE A 45 8.67 -2.47 0.46
CA PHE A 45 8.65 -1.46 1.52
C PHE A 45 9.84 -1.61 2.49
N ALA A 46 10.27 -2.84 2.79
CA ALA A 46 11.50 -3.07 3.53
C ALA A 46 12.73 -2.53 2.79
N TYR A 47 12.81 -2.75 1.47
CA TYR A 47 13.87 -2.19 0.62
C TYR A 47 13.86 -0.65 0.63
N PHE A 48 12.70 -0.02 0.41
CA PHE A 48 12.56 1.43 0.46
C PHE A 48 12.95 2.02 1.83
N ARG A 49 12.59 1.35 2.93
CA ARG A 49 13.02 1.75 4.28
C ARG A 49 14.54 1.68 4.45
N GLN A 50 15.18 0.60 3.98
CA GLN A 50 16.64 0.46 4.02
C GLN A 50 17.34 1.54 3.19
N GLN A 51 16.73 1.96 2.09
CA GLN A 51 17.26 3.05 1.26
C GLN A 51 17.00 4.44 1.82
N ALA A 52 16.25 4.57 2.92
CA ALA A 52 15.80 5.84 3.49
C ALA A 52 14.96 6.68 2.51
N VAL A 53 14.04 6.02 1.80
CA VAL A 53 13.01 6.69 0.98
C VAL A 53 12.11 7.55 1.85
N ASP A 54 11.90 8.80 1.43
CA ASP A 54 11.07 9.78 2.13
C ASP A 54 9.96 10.41 1.28
N GLU A 55 9.87 10.05 0.01
CA GLU A 55 8.80 10.40 -0.92
C GLU A 55 8.36 9.14 -1.68
N LEU A 56 7.09 9.05 -2.08
CA LEU A 56 6.57 7.88 -2.80
C LEU A 56 5.78 8.30 -4.04
N ILE A 57 6.07 7.66 -5.16
CA ILE A 57 5.24 7.66 -6.36
C ILE A 57 4.65 6.25 -6.50
N LEU A 58 3.35 6.14 -6.31
CA LEU A 58 2.59 4.92 -6.55
C LEU A 58 1.92 5.01 -7.92
N ASP A 59 2.40 4.22 -8.88
CA ASP A 59 1.85 4.14 -10.22
C ASP A 59 0.85 2.99 -10.32
N MET A 60 -0.43 3.35 -10.53
CA MET A 60 -1.56 2.44 -10.64
C MET A 60 -2.25 2.52 -12.01
N ARG A 61 -1.57 3.02 -13.05
CA ARG A 61 -2.19 3.32 -14.35
C ARG A 61 -2.92 2.13 -15.00
N TYR A 62 -2.46 0.91 -14.79
CA TYR A 62 -3.09 -0.30 -15.32
C TYR A 62 -3.82 -1.13 -14.27
N ASN A 63 -3.93 -0.60 -13.05
CA ASN A 63 -4.52 -1.32 -11.94
C ASN A 63 -6.05 -1.38 -12.04
N ARG A 64 -6.58 -2.58 -12.26
CA ARG A 64 -8.02 -2.83 -12.43
C ARG A 64 -8.76 -3.10 -11.11
N GLY A 65 -8.07 -3.03 -9.98
CA GLY A 65 -8.62 -3.34 -8.66
C GLY A 65 -8.28 -4.76 -8.20
N GLY A 66 -9.14 -5.32 -7.36
CA GLY A 66 -8.97 -6.63 -6.73
C GLY A 66 -9.48 -6.62 -5.29
N TYR A 67 -8.77 -7.29 -4.39
CA TYR A 67 -9.19 -7.46 -3.01
C TYR A 67 -9.05 -6.18 -2.18
N ALA A 68 -10.14 -5.75 -1.56
CA ALA A 68 -10.17 -4.59 -0.66
C ALA A 68 -9.22 -4.72 0.55
N TYR A 69 -8.94 -5.94 1.02
CA TYR A 69 -8.00 -6.15 2.12
C TYR A 69 -6.54 -5.90 1.70
N VAL A 70 -6.18 -6.14 0.43
CA VAL A 70 -4.85 -5.82 -0.10
C VAL A 70 -4.72 -4.31 -0.30
N ALA A 71 -5.82 -3.65 -0.69
CA ALA A 71 -5.86 -2.18 -0.75
C ALA A 71 -5.65 -1.55 0.63
N GLU A 72 -6.31 -2.08 1.66
CA GLU A 72 -6.05 -1.67 3.05
C GLU A 72 -4.61 -1.94 3.45
N TYR A 73 -4.04 -3.09 3.08
CA TYR A 73 -2.65 -3.43 3.37
C TYR A 73 -1.67 -2.37 2.85
N LEU A 74 -1.74 -2.08 1.54
CA LEU A 74 -0.92 -1.06 0.89
C LEU A 74 -1.13 0.32 1.52
N ALA A 75 -2.38 0.70 1.76
CA ALA A 75 -2.69 2.00 2.35
C ALA A 75 -2.15 2.13 3.80
N SER A 76 -2.18 1.05 4.58
CA SER A 76 -1.61 0.98 5.92
C SER A 76 -0.08 1.05 5.92
N LEU A 77 0.60 0.45 4.94
CA LEU A 77 2.05 0.61 4.76
C LEU A 77 2.45 2.07 4.46
N ILE A 78 1.65 2.77 3.64
CA ILE A 78 1.91 4.15 3.24
C ILE A 78 1.58 5.13 4.38
N GLY A 79 0.40 5.00 4.99
CA GLY A 79 -0.06 5.92 6.03
C GLY A 79 0.57 5.67 7.40
N GLY A 80 0.99 4.43 7.65
CA GLY A 80 1.62 4.00 8.89
C GLY A 80 0.88 4.42 10.16
N ILE A 81 1.63 4.83 11.18
CA ILE A 81 1.09 5.20 12.49
C ILE A 81 0.08 6.37 12.44
N HIS A 82 0.14 7.21 11.40
CA HIS A 82 -0.76 8.37 11.28
C HIS A 82 -2.20 7.97 10.95
N VAL A 83 -2.41 6.78 10.40
CA VAL A 83 -3.73 6.27 10.03
C VAL A 83 -4.15 5.04 10.82
N ALA A 84 -3.23 4.39 11.54
CA ALA A 84 -3.51 3.20 12.35
C ALA A 84 -4.76 3.37 13.23
N GLY A 85 -5.65 2.36 13.20
CA GLY A 85 -6.91 2.35 13.94
C GLY A 85 -8.02 3.24 13.37
N LYS A 86 -7.76 4.05 12.34
CA LYS A 86 -8.81 4.82 11.66
C LYS A 86 -9.60 3.93 10.71
N MET A 87 -10.85 4.29 10.45
CA MET A 87 -11.67 3.59 9.46
C MET A 87 -11.08 3.78 8.06
N PHE A 88 -10.84 2.68 7.36
CA PHE A 88 -10.40 2.66 5.97
C PHE A 88 -11.60 2.55 5.02
N GLU A 89 -12.48 1.58 5.26
CA GLU A 89 -13.58 1.24 4.37
C GLU A 89 -14.80 0.79 5.16
N LYS A 90 -15.99 1.16 4.71
CA LYS A 90 -17.27 0.61 5.17
C LYS A 90 -18.00 0.01 3.98
N SER A 91 -18.16 -1.31 3.95
CA SER A 91 -19.03 -1.98 2.98
C SER A 91 -20.45 -1.98 3.51
N VAL A 92 -21.41 -1.49 2.71
CA VAL A 92 -22.84 -1.55 2.98
C VAL A 92 -23.52 -2.27 1.83
N HIS A 93 -24.30 -3.29 2.13
CA HIS A 93 -25.02 -4.11 1.17
C HIS A 93 -26.50 -3.73 1.17
N ASN A 94 -27.25 -4.29 0.23
CA ASN A 94 -28.70 -4.14 0.24
C ASN A 94 -29.32 -4.82 1.47
N ASP A 95 -30.61 -4.55 1.70
CA ASP A 95 -31.41 -5.06 2.82
C ASP A 95 -31.30 -6.58 3.01
N LYS A 96 -31.23 -7.35 1.91
CA LYS A 96 -31.11 -8.82 1.94
C LYS A 96 -29.75 -9.33 2.41
N TYR A 97 -28.69 -8.51 2.33
CA TYR A 97 -27.31 -8.92 2.64
C TYR A 97 -26.63 -8.05 3.69
N SER A 98 -27.40 -7.26 4.45
CA SER A 98 -26.88 -6.39 5.53
C SER A 98 -26.01 -7.11 6.57
N VAL A 99 -26.18 -8.42 6.74
CA VAL A 99 -25.31 -9.25 7.61
C VAL A 99 -23.84 -9.28 7.16
N LEU A 100 -23.57 -8.97 5.89
CA LEU A 100 -22.22 -8.90 5.32
C LEU A 100 -21.59 -7.50 5.44
N ASP A 101 -22.33 -6.53 5.97
CA ASP A 101 -21.81 -5.19 6.22
C ASP A 101 -20.61 -5.27 7.16
N ARG A 102 -19.58 -4.51 6.82
CA ARG A 102 -18.31 -4.57 7.52
C ARG A 102 -17.64 -3.23 7.52
N VAL A 103 -16.92 -2.98 8.59
CA VAL A 103 -15.99 -1.87 8.69
C VAL A 103 -14.59 -2.45 8.73
N ARG A 104 -13.73 -1.94 7.85
CA ARG A 104 -12.30 -2.24 7.83
C ARG A 104 -11.55 -1.02 8.33
N TYR A 105 -10.57 -1.27 9.17
CA TYR A 105 -9.69 -0.25 9.74
C TYR A 105 -8.31 -0.38 9.12
N PHE A 106 -7.59 0.74 9.06
CA PHE A 106 -6.14 0.71 8.88
C PHE A 106 -5.51 -0.06 10.04
N SER A 107 -4.54 -0.90 9.70
CA SER A 107 -3.83 -1.75 10.63
C SER A 107 -2.41 -1.25 10.90
N GLU A 108 -1.87 -1.59 12.06
CA GLU A 108 -0.48 -1.32 12.38
C GLU A 108 0.44 -2.22 11.55
N ARG A 109 1.51 -1.65 11.00
CA ARG A 109 2.47 -2.34 10.12
C ARG A 109 3.90 -2.00 10.55
N GLU A 110 4.80 -2.98 10.45
CA GLU A 110 6.21 -2.86 10.84
C GLU A 110 7.08 -2.21 9.74
N THR A 111 6.66 -2.34 8.48
CA THR A 111 7.38 -1.90 7.27
C THR A 111 6.82 -0.59 6.71
N ILE A 112 6.46 0.35 7.59
CA ILE A 112 5.91 1.66 7.19
C ILE A 112 7.00 2.59 6.64
N LEU A 113 6.63 3.47 5.70
CA LEU A 113 7.48 4.57 5.26
C LEU A 113 7.25 5.83 6.11
N THR A 114 8.28 6.63 6.30
CA THR A 114 8.19 7.95 6.97
C THR A 114 7.88 9.07 5.98
N VAL A 115 7.01 8.81 5.00
CA VAL A 115 6.63 9.77 3.94
C VAL A 115 5.73 10.91 4.43
N PHE A 116 5.08 10.75 5.59
CA PHE A 116 4.26 11.80 6.19
C PHE A 116 5.10 12.73 7.08
N ARG A 117 5.36 13.94 6.58
CA ARG A 117 5.89 15.04 7.39
C ARG A 117 4.71 15.87 7.93
N PRO A 118 4.55 16.04 9.26
CA PRO A 118 3.63 17.04 9.77
C PRO A 118 4.14 18.42 9.32
N HIS A 119 3.39 19.11 8.46
CA HIS A 119 3.59 20.54 8.23
C HIS A 119 3.15 21.30 9.48
N ALA A 120 4.02 21.34 10.49
CA ALA A 120 3.90 22.21 11.65
C ALA A 120 5.21 22.98 11.83
N THR A 121 5.51 23.88 10.89
CA THR A 121 6.40 24.99 11.17
C THR A 121 5.56 26.05 11.91
N LEU A 122 5.38 25.88 13.22
CA LEU A 122 5.11 27.03 14.07
C LEU A 122 6.43 27.79 14.21
N MET A 123 6.63 28.78 13.34
CA MET A 123 7.53 29.88 13.63
C MET A 123 6.91 30.66 14.80
N THR A 124 7.41 30.43 16.00
CA THR A 124 7.19 31.39 17.09
C THR A 124 8.09 32.58 16.82
N ILE A 125 7.47 33.75 16.66
CA ILE A 125 8.10 35.07 16.67
C ILE A 125 8.41 35.48 18.11
#